data_AF-A0A2D7JIX1-F1
#
_entry.id   AF-A0A2D7JIX1-F1
#
_cell.length_a   1.000
_cell.length_b   1.000
_cell.length_c   1.000
_cell.angle_alpha   90.00
_cell.angle_beta   90.00
_cell.angle_gamma   90.00
#
_symmetry.space_group_name_H-M   'P 1'
#
loop_
_entity.id
_entity.type
_entity.pdbx_description
1 polymer ?
#
loop_
_entity_poly.entity_id
_entity_poly.type
_entity_poly.pdbx_seq_one_letter_code
_entity_poly.pdbx_strand_id
1 'polypeptide(L)' 'MYNPLKYVQQVRNEVSKIVWPTRKETITTTFMVFIMSAIVALFFFIVDTLTSNILDIILRLAS' A
#
# COMPACT_ATOMS: atom_id res chain seq x y z
N MET A 1 -5.60 41.57 -12.55
CA MET A 1 -6.59 40.56 -12.97
C MET A 1 -5.84 39.26 -13.24
N TYR A 2 -6.18 38.19 -12.51
CA TYR A 2 -5.67 36.85 -12.83
C TYR A 2 -6.05 36.56 -14.28
N ASN A 3 -5.07 36.46 -15.16
CA ASN A 3 -5.32 36.18 -16.57
C ASN A 3 -5.42 34.65 -16.71
N PRO A 4 -6.63 34.06 -16.82
CA PRO A 4 -6.82 32.61 -16.80
C PRO A 4 -6.03 31.91 -17.91
N LEU A 5 -5.75 32.61 -19.02
CA LEU A 5 -4.87 32.15 -20.10
C LEU A 5 -3.43 31.88 -19.65
N LYS A 6 -2.87 32.72 -18.74
CA LYS A 6 -1.51 32.50 -18.18
C LYS A 6 -1.48 31.34 -17.19
N TYR A 7 -2.57 31.15 -16.43
CA TYR A 7 -2.70 30.05 -15.48
C TYR A 7 -2.71 28.69 -16.20
N VAL A 8 -3.46 28.56 -17.31
CA VAL A 8 -3.47 27.33 -18.12
C VAL A 8 -2.08 27.02 -18.71
N GLN A 9 -1.34 28.05 -19.14
CA GLN A 9 0.04 27.89 -19.62
C GLN A 9 0.99 27.44 -18.50
N GLN A 10 0.86 27.99 -17.29
CA GLN A 10 1.62 27.54 -16.13
C GLN A 10 1.30 26.09 -15.75
N VAL A 11 0.02 25.71 -15.70
CA VAL A 11 -0.39 24.34 -15.39
C VAL A 11 0.15 23.35 -16.42
N ARG A 12 0.11 23.68 -17.73
CA ARG A 12 0.71 22.82 -18.77
C ARG A 12 2.21 22.64 -18.59
N ASN A 13 2.92 23.71 -18.20
CA ASN A 13 4.36 23.64 -17.93
C ASN A 13 4.67 22.81 -16.68
N GLU A 14 3.86 22.89 -15.62
CA GLU A 14 4.02 22.04 -14.43
C GLU A 14 3.67 20.57 -14.70
N VAL A 15 2.62 20.31 -15.48
CA VAL A 15 2.24 18.95 -15.91
C VAL A 15 3.36 18.29 -16.72
N SER A 16 4.12 19.07 -17.50
CA SER A 16 5.26 18.54 -18.27
C SER A 16 6.43 18.07 -17.40
N LYS A 17 6.51 18.51 -16.14
CA LYS A 17 7.51 18.05 -15.16
C LYS A 17 7.11 16.73 -14.50
N ILE A 18 5.88 16.25 -14.73
CA ILE A 18 5.40 14.98 -14.17
C ILE A 18 6.09 13.84 -14.93
N VAL A 19 7.12 13.28 -14.30
CA VAL A 19 7.81 12.11 -14.83
C VAL A 19 7.00 10.88 -14.43
N TRP A 20 6.19 10.36 -15.34
CA TRP A 20 5.48 9.12 -15.10
C TRP A 20 6.45 7.94 -15.15
N PRO A 21 6.40 7.05 -14.14
CA PRO A 21 7.26 5.89 -14.11
C PRO A 21 6.96 4.99 -15.31
N THR A 22 7.99 4.36 -15.83
CA THR A 22 7.83 3.37 -16.90
C THR A 22 7.08 2.15 -16.37
N ARG A 23 6.44 1.38 -17.27
CA ARG A 23 5.74 0.13 -16.87
C ARG A 23 6.66 -0.82 -16.09
N LYS A 24 7.95 -0.84 -16.43
CA LYS A 24 8.95 -1.67 -15.76
C LYS A 24 9.19 -1.21 -14.31
N GLU A 25 9.38 0.09 -14.09
CA GLU A 25 9.57 0.65 -12.75
C GLU A 25 8.34 0.47 -11.86
N THR A 26 7.14 0.59 -12.45
CA THR A 26 5.86 0.38 -11.74
C THR A 26 5.75 -1.07 -11.25
N ILE A 27 6.12 -2.04 -12.09
CA ILE A 27 6.08 -3.46 -11.72
C ILE A 27 7.12 -3.75 -10.62
N THR A 28 8.34 -3.22 -10.74
CA THR A 28 9.39 -3.42 -9.74
C THR A 28 8.99 -2.87 -8.37
N THR A 29 8.46 -1.65 -8.33
CA THR A 29 7.99 -1.04 -7.07
C THR A 29 6.76 -1.74 -6.50
N THR A 30 5.84 -2.21 -7.36
CA THR A 30 4.69 -3.05 -6.93
C THR A 30 5.17 -4.35 -6.31
N PHE A 31 6.17 -5.01 -6.90
CA PHE A 31 6.70 -6.28 -6.39
C PHE A 31 7.39 -6.12 -5.03
N MET A 32 8.12 -5.02 -4.83
CA MET A 32 8.70 -4.68 -3.51
C MET A 32 7.61 -4.55 -2.44
N VAL A 33 6.54 -3.81 -2.72
CA VAL A 33 5.41 -3.67 -1.78
C VAL A 33 4.70 -5.01 -1.57
N PHE A 34 4.54 -5.81 -2.63
CA PHE A 34 3.90 -7.11 -2.56
C PHE A 34 4.65 -8.05 -1.59
N ILE A 35 5.98 -8.14 -1.70
CA ILE A 35 6.80 -8.94 -0.78
C ILE A 35 6.64 -8.46 0.67
N MET A 36 6.72 -7.15 0.90
CA MET A 36 6.56 -6.57 2.24
C MET A 36 5.18 -6.92 2.83
N SER A 37 4.13 -6.77 2.03
CA SER A 37 2.77 -7.10 2.44
C SER A 37 2.59 -8.61 2.70
N ALA A 38 3.23 -9.47 1.91
CA ALA A 38 3.18 -10.91 2.09
C ALA A 38 3.85 -11.36 3.40
N ILE A 39 4.98 -10.74 3.76
CA ILE A 39 5.65 -11.01 5.05
C ILE A 39 4.74 -10.62 6.22
N VAL A 40 4.15 -9.43 6.16
CA VAL A 40 3.23 -8.94 7.19
C VAL A 40 1.98 -9.84 7.28
N ALA A 41 1.42 -10.24 6.15
CA ALA A 41 0.27 -11.15 6.11
C ALA A 41 0.60 -12.52 6.74
N LEU A 42 1.79 -13.07 6.46
CA LEU A 42 2.23 -14.31 7.07
C LEU A 42 2.40 -14.18 8.60
N PHE A 43 2.95 -13.05 9.06
CA PHE A 43 3.05 -12.76 10.48
C PHE A 43 1.68 -12.72 11.16
N PHE A 44 0.73 -11.97 10.60
CA PHE A 44 -0.64 -11.91 11.13
C PHE A 44 -1.31 -13.28 11.14
N PHE A 45 -1.16 -14.07 10.06
CA PHE A 45 -1.73 -15.41 9.99
C PHE A 45 -1.27 -16.33 11.14
N ILE A 46 0.02 -16.27 11.49
CA ILE A 46 0.56 -17.04 12.62
C ILE A 46 -0.02 -16.54 13.94
N VAL A 47 -0.04 -15.22 14.16
CA VAL A 47 -0.56 -14.61 15.39
C VAL A 47 -2.04 -14.92 15.57
N ASP A 48 -2.83 -14.84 14.50
CA ASP A 48 -4.28 -15.12 14.53
C ASP A 48 -4.54 -16.58 14.89
N THR A 49 -3.79 -17.50 14.28
CA THR A 49 -3.89 -18.94 14.58
C THR A 49 -3.49 -19.26 16.02
N LEU A 50 -2.42 -18.63 16.53
CA LEU A 50 -2.03 -18.79 17.93
C LEU A 50 -3.10 -18.24 18.87
N THR A 51 -3.65 -17.06 18.55
CA THR A 51 -4.67 -16.40 19.35
C THR A 51 -5.95 -17.23 19.40
N SER A 52 -6.42 -17.77 18.27
CA SER A 52 -7.60 -18.64 18.25
C SER A 52 -7.40 -19.89 19.11
N ASN A 53 -6.24 -20.54 18.98
CA ASN A 53 -5.92 -21.74 19.77
C ASN A 53 -5.88 -21.45 21.27
N ILE A 54 -5.32 -20.29 21.67
CA ILE A 54 -5.29 -19.86 23.08
C ILE A 54 -6.70 -19.61 23.60
N LEU A 55 -7.54 -18.92 22.83
CA LEU A 55 -8.94 -18.67 23.21
C LEU A 55 -9.71 -19.99 23.36
N ASP A 56 -9.53 -20.95 22.45
CA ASP A 56 -10.17 -22.26 22.55
C ASP A 56 -9.73 -23.02 23.81
N ILE A 57 -8.45 -22.94 24.18
CA ILE A 57 -7.94 -23.55 25.42
C ILE A 57 -8.60 -22.90 26.64
N ILE A 58 -8.69 -21.57 26.67
CA ILE A 58 -9.32 -20.83 27.78
C ILE A 58 -10.80 -21.19 27.89
N LEU A 59 -11.52 -21.23 26.76
CA LEU A 59 -12.93 -21.59 26.74
C LEU A 59 -13.16 -23.02 27.24
N ARG A 60 -12.30 -23.97 26.88
CA ARG A 60 -12.34 -25.36 27.36
C ARG A 60 -12.01 -25.51 28.85
N LEU A 61 -11.18 -24.63 29.40
CA LEU A 61 -10.88 -24.62 30.83
C LEU A 61 -11.98 -23.94 31.66
N ALA A 62 -12.74 -23.03 31.05
CA ALA A 62 -13.85 -22.33 31.68
C ALA A 62 -15.19 -23.08 31.61
N SER A 63 -15.38 -23.95 30.61
CA SER A 63 -16.52 -24.87 30.49
C SER A 63 -16.34 -26.13 31.33
#